data_AF-A0A7C8KYL8-F1
#
_entry.id   AF-A0A7C8KYL8-F1
#
_cell.length_a   1.000
_cell.length_b   1.000
_cell.length_c   1.000
_cell.angle_alpha   90.00
_cell.angle_beta   90.00
_cell.angle_gamma   90.00
#
_symmetry.space_group_name_H-M   'P 1'
#
loop_
_entity.id
_entity.type
_entity.pdbx_description
1 polymer ?
#
loop_
_entity_poly.entity_id
_entity_poly.type
_entity_poly.pdbx_seq_one_letter_code
_entity_poly.pdbx_strand_id
1 'polypeptide(L)'
;MNKYYINDVPFSLSNKKAISVMDEHGVEKGYITKSKLSNLEKGSVFSYTCTENQQSFILGIKKNGLKRFVLAEYELLFEQDSYYLSDNIGKNLLYFSVDGKWNDQDILFEENWSGDIELKVNKVHMATIKINDGIFKTVFEFSESLEESNIIFAATFLMYFMVKIYNEETAIIEELFF
;
A
#
# COMPACT_ATOMS: atom_id res chain seq x y z
N MET A 1 -9.39 -16.14 -8.52
CA MET A 1 -8.64 -15.07 -7.82
C MET A 1 -7.18 -15.48 -7.74
N ASN A 2 -6.26 -14.58 -8.04
CA ASN A 2 -4.82 -14.82 -8.00
C ASN A 2 -4.28 -14.45 -6.62
N LYS A 3 -3.39 -15.26 -6.05
CA LYS A 3 -2.83 -15.03 -4.71
C LYS A 3 -1.34 -14.73 -4.74
N TYR A 4 -0.95 -13.72 -3.97
CA TYR A 4 0.43 -13.31 -3.79
C TYR A 4 0.75 -13.12 -2.33
N TYR A 5 2.04 -13.15 -2.02
CA TYR A 5 2.53 -13.20 -0.66
C TYR A 5 3.77 -12.35 -0.50
N ILE A 6 3.83 -11.65 0.63
CA ILE A 6 5.07 -11.09 1.15
C ILE A 6 5.31 -11.68 2.53
N ASN A 7 6.57 -11.96 2.85
CA ASN A 7 6.93 -12.27 4.23
C ASN A 7 7.14 -10.95 4.97
N ASP A 8 6.24 -10.66 5.91
CA ASP A 8 6.27 -9.47 6.74
C ASP A 8 7.37 -9.58 7.80
N VAL A 9 8.62 -9.44 7.34
CA VAL A 9 9.76 -9.26 8.23
C VAL A 9 9.96 -7.75 8.35
N PRO A 10 10.00 -7.19 9.57
CA PRO A 10 10.27 -5.76 9.73
C PRO A 10 11.54 -5.38 8.97
N PHE A 11 11.47 -4.35 8.13
CA PHE A 11 12.63 -3.87 7.35
C PHE A 11 13.85 -3.58 8.24
N SER A 12 13.65 -3.28 9.53
CA SER A 12 14.70 -3.07 10.53
C SER A 12 15.35 -4.36 11.06
N LEU A 13 14.67 -5.51 10.98
CA LEU A 13 15.10 -6.82 11.49
C LEU A 13 15.58 -7.76 10.38
N SER A 14 15.34 -7.41 9.12
CA SER A 14 15.77 -8.18 7.95
C SER A 14 17.16 -7.75 7.49
N ASN A 15 18.09 -8.71 7.36
CA ASN A 15 19.34 -8.49 6.60
C ASN A 15 19.10 -8.25 5.09
N LYS A 16 17.85 -8.45 4.61
CA LYS A 16 17.48 -8.20 3.22
C LYS A 16 17.05 -6.75 3.05
N LYS A 17 17.67 -6.07 2.07
CA LYS A 17 17.30 -4.72 1.62
C LYS A 17 15.95 -4.67 0.88
N ALA A 18 15.33 -5.82 0.62
CA ALA A 18 14.13 -5.98 -0.17
C ALA A 18 13.22 -7.09 0.39
N ILE A 19 11.92 -6.93 0.19
CA ILE A 19 10.88 -7.92 0.49
C ILE A 19 10.39 -8.50 -0.83
N SER A 20 10.59 -9.81 -1.06
CA SER A 20 10.09 -10.48 -2.26
C SER A 20 8.57 -10.61 -2.24
N VAL A 21 7.96 -10.38 -3.39
CA VAL A 21 6.55 -10.65 -3.70
C VAL A 21 6.50 -11.96 -4.48
N MET A 22 5.91 -12.99 -3.88
CA MET A 22 5.81 -14.33 -4.45
C MET A 22 4.37 -14.62 -4.88
N ASP A 23 4.18 -15.35 -5.97
CA ASP A 23 2.89 -15.95 -6.30
C ASP A 23 2.63 -17.25 -5.50
N GLU A 24 1.49 -17.91 -5.76
CA GLU A 24 1.11 -19.18 -5.13
C GLU A 24 1.97 -20.38 -5.50
N HIS A 25 2.73 -20.29 -6.58
CA HIS A 25 3.68 -21.31 -7.00
C HIS A 25 5.09 -21.06 -6.45
N GLY A 26 5.28 -19.97 -5.69
CA GLY A 26 6.57 -19.59 -5.10
C GLY A 26 7.52 -18.89 -6.09
N VAL A 27 7.00 -18.39 -7.21
CA VAL A 27 7.76 -17.61 -8.19
C VAL A 27 7.79 -16.15 -7.76
N GLU A 28 8.98 -15.53 -7.79
CA GLU A 28 9.13 -14.12 -7.47
C GLU A 28 8.64 -13.24 -8.63
N LYS A 29 7.60 -12.46 -8.37
CA LYS A 29 6.97 -11.53 -9.32
C LYS A 29 7.53 -10.11 -9.21
N GLY A 30 8.14 -9.79 -8.08
CA GLY A 30 8.72 -8.49 -7.82
C GLY A 30 9.33 -8.42 -6.43
N TYR A 31 9.87 -7.26 -6.11
CA TYR A 31 10.42 -7.00 -4.79
C TYR A 31 10.14 -5.56 -4.35
N ILE A 32 9.97 -5.38 -3.04
CA ILE A 32 9.67 -4.09 -2.43
C ILE A 32 10.89 -3.59 -1.66
N THR A 33 11.24 -2.31 -1.84
CA THR A 33 12.34 -1.68 -1.10
C THR A 33 11.90 -0.36 -0.47
N LYS A 34 12.61 0.07 0.59
CA LYS A 34 12.49 1.44 1.10
C LYS A 34 13.30 2.40 0.24
N SER A 35 12.67 3.52 -0.11
CA SER A 35 13.24 4.56 -0.95
C SER A 35 13.29 5.91 -0.21
N LYS A 36 13.82 6.94 -0.87
CA LYS A 36 13.80 8.32 -0.39
C LYS A 36 13.57 9.25 -1.57
N LEU A 37 12.60 10.15 -1.43
CA LEU A 37 12.33 11.23 -2.38
C LEU A 37 12.12 12.53 -1.60
N SER A 38 12.63 13.65 -2.12
CA SER A 38 12.69 14.92 -1.38
C SER A 38 11.33 15.58 -1.17
N ASN A 39 10.38 15.33 -2.07
CA ASN A 39 8.99 15.78 -2.01
C ASN A 39 8.09 14.90 -1.12
N LEU A 40 8.55 13.71 -0.73
CA LEU A 40 7.82 12.75 0.10
C LEU A 40 8.38 12.70 1.53
N GLU A 41 7.57 12.22 2.46
CA GLU A 41 7.96 12.08 3.85
C GLU A 41 9.02 10.99 4.05
N LYS A 42 10.00 11.29 4.91
CA LYS A 42 11.10 10.37 5.18
C LYS A 42 10.57 9.15 5.94
N GLY A 43 10.83 7.96 5.40
CA GLY A 43 10.47 6.69 6.05
C GLY A 43 9.13 6.12 5.58
N SER A 44 8.35 6.89 4.81
CA SER A 44 7.07 6.48 4.22
C SER A 44 7.14 6.25 2.70
N VAL A 45 8.34 6.13 2.13
CA VAL A 45 8.52 5.90 0.69
C VAL A 45 8.94 4.46 0.45
N PHE A 46 8.13 3.76 -0.33
CA PHE A 46 8.36 2.37 -0.73
C PHE A 46 8.30 2.28 -2.25
N SER A 47 9.10 1.38 -2.80
CA SER A 47 9.07 1.07 -4.22
C SER A 47 8.82 -0.41 -4.44
N TYR A 48 8.03 -0.73 -5.46
CA TYR A 48 7.85 -2.07 -5.97
C TYR A 48 8.50 -2.14 -7.34
N THR A 49 9.34 -3.16 -7.57
CA THR A 49 9.94 -3.42 -8.88
C THR A 49 9.54 -4.81 -9.36
N CYS A 50 8.94 -4.88 -10.55
CA CYS A 50 8.56 -6.13 -11.20
C CYS A 50 9.82 -6.87 -11.71
N THR A 51 9.88 -8.19 -11.52
CA THR A 51 11.02 -9.01 -11.98
C THR A 51 11.04 -9.20 -13.49
N GLU A 52 9.89 -9.31 -14.13
CA GLU A 52 9.77 -9.62 -15.57
C GLU A 52 10.19 -8.45 -16.45
N ASN A 53 9.65 -7.27 -16.20
CA ASN A 53 9.84 -6.10 -17.08
C ASN A 53 10.68 -4.97 -16.43
N GLN A 54 11.12 -5.15 -15.18
CA GLN A 54 11.91 -4.18 -14.41
C GLN A 54 11.22 -2.81 -14.21
N GLN A 55 9.91 -2.71 -14.45
CA GLN A 55 9.15 -1.50 -14.13
C GLN A 55 9.11 -1.29 -12.62
N SER A 56 9.29 -0.04 -12.20
CA SER A 56 9.31 0.36 -10.80
C SER A 56 8.25 1.41 -10.52
N PHE A 57 7.56 1.23 -9.41
CA PHE A 57 6.48 2.07 -8.92
C PHE A 57 6.87 2.55 -7.53
N ILE A 58 6.69 3.84 -7.25
CA ILE A 58 7.06 4.41 -5.95
C ILE A 58 5.83 5.03 -5.32
N LEU A 59 5.47 4.61 -4.11
CA LEU A 59 4.40 5.19 -3.32
C LEU A 59 5.00 5.82 -2.06
N GLY A 60 4.51 7.01 -1.70
CA GLY A 60 4.74 7.51 -0.36
C GLY A 60 3.81 8.64 0.03
N ILE A 61 3.93 9.04 1.30
CA ILE A 61 3.13 10.12 1.88
C ILE A 61 3.75 11.47 1.50
N LYS A 62 2.95 12.40 0.99
CA LYS A 62 3.41 13.76 0.65
C LYS A 62 3.82 14.52 1.89
N LYS A 63 4.89 15.30 1.75
CA LYS A 63 5.44 16.09 2.86
C LYS A 63 4.61 17.35 3.13
N ASN A 64 3.58 17.22 3.98
CA ASN A 64 2.64 18.31 4.31
C ASN A 64 2.76 18.84 5.75
N GLY A 65 3.84 18.50 6.47
CA GLY A 65 4.04 18.91 7.87
C GLY A 65 2.92 18.40 8.78
N LEU A 66 2.50 19.19 9.78
CA LEU A 66 1.45 18.78 10.74
C LEU A 66 0.06 18.59 10.09
N LYS A 67 -0.18 19.13 8.89
CA LYS A 67 -1.47 18.94 8.19
C LYS A 67 -1.71 17.48 7.80
N ARG A 68 -0.65 16.66 7.70
CA ARG A 68 -0.75 15.24 7.36
C ARG A 68 -1.54 14.43 8.38
N PHE A 69 -1.56 14.84 9.65
CA PHE A 69 -2.32 14.15 10.70
C PHE A 69 -3.83 14.41 10.60
N VAL A 70 -4.25 15.38 9.77
CA VAL A 70 -5.66 15.67 9.50
C VAL A 70 -6.09 15.04 8.17
N LEU A 71 -5.18 15.07 7.19
CA LEU A 71 -5.39 14.53 5.86
C LEU A 71 -4.03 14.10 5.30
N ALA A 72 -3.74 12.79 5.34
CA ALA A 72 -2.62 12.25 4.61
C ALA A 72 -2.94 12.30 3.10
N GLU A 73 -1.97 12.76 2.33
CA GLU A 73 -2.00 12.67 0.87
C GLU A 73 -0.88 11.73 0.45
N TYR A 74 -1.19 10.85 -0.51
CA TYR A 74 -0.26 9.87 -1.04
C TYR A 74 0.02 10.19 -2.50
N GLU A 75 1.26 10.00 -2.92
CA GLU A 75 1.69 10.14 -4.31
C GLU A 75 2.32 8.84 -4.77
N LEU A 76 1.73 8.25 -5.81
CA LEU A 76 2.24 7.12 -6.55
C LEU A 76 2.91 7.63 -7.83
N LEU A 77 4.17 7.29 -8.02
CA LEU A 77 4.98 7.66 -9.16
C LEU A 77 5.21 6.44 -10.04
N PHE A 78 4.97 6.60 -11.34
CA PHE A 78 5.28 5.62 -12.35
C PHE A 78 5.76 6.33 -13.62
N GLU A 79 6.96 6.01 -14.07
CA GLU A 79 7.62 6.70 -15.20
C GLU A 79 7.66 8.23 -15.02
N GLN A 80 6.87 8.97 -15.80
CA GLN A 80 6.76 10.44 -15.72
C GLN A 80 5.42 10.90 -15.12
N ASP A 81 4.56 9.96 -14.75
CA ASP A 81 3.23 10.23 -14.23
C ASP A 81 3.20 10.18 -12.70
N SER A 82 2.37 11.06 -12.13
CA SER A 82 2.02 11.07 -10.72
C SER A 82 0.53 10.80 -10.55
N TYR A 83 0.21 9.92 -9.63
CA TYR A 83 -1.15 9.54 -9.26
C TYR A 83 -1.34 9.82 -7.78
N TYR A 84 -2.51 10.34 -7.41
CA TYR A 84 -2.75 10.84 -6.06
C TYR A 84 -3.87 10.05 -5.39
N LEU A 85 -3.70 9.82 -4.08
CA LEU A 85 -4.75 9.38 -3.17
C LEU A 85 -4.76 10.30 -1.96
N SER A 86 -5.87 10.38 -1.25
CA SER A 86 -5.98 11.09 0.02
C SER A 86 -6.92 10.38 0.98
N ASP A 87 -6.69 10.62 2.26
CA ASP A 87 -7.57 10.16 3.33
C ASP A 87 -9.03 10.62 3.11
N ASN A 88 -9.96 9.71 3.35
CA ASN A 88 -11.36 10.04 3.57
C ASN A 88 -11.53 10.70 4.94
N ILE A 89 -11.59 12.04 4.97
CA ILE A 89 -11.76 12.83 6.20
C ILE A 89 -13.03 12.37 6.94
N GLY A 90 -12.84 11.86 8.16
CA GLY A 90 -13.91 11.33 9.01
C GLY A 90 -13.91 9.80 9.12
N LYS A 91 -13.66 9.07 8.03
CA LYS A 91 -13.53 7.60 8.07
C LYS A 91 -12.23 7.17 8.74
N ASN A 92 -11.12 7.82 8.38
CA ASN A 92 -9.79 7.54 8.95
C ASN A 92 -9.64 7.82 10.46
N LEU A 93 -10.66 8.40 11.11
CA LEU A 93 -10.71 8.44 12.57
C LEU A 93 -11.06 7.08 13.19
N LEU A 94 -11.65 6.18 12.42
CA LEU A 94 -12.18 4.90 12.88
C LEU A 94 -11.53 3.70 12.18
N TYR A 95 -11.19 3.83 10.90
CA TYR A 95 -10.61 2.76 10.08
C TYR A 95 -9.94 3.34 8.84
N PHE A 96 -8.96 2.62 8.28
CA PHE A 96 -8.20 3.09 7.12
C PHE A 96 -9.09 3.24 5.88
N SER A 97 -9.04 4.39 5.20
CA SER A 97 -9.79 4.64 3.96
C SER A 97 -9.17 5.75 3.12
N VAL A 98 -8.67 5.41 1.93
CA VAL A 98 -8.08 6.39 0.99
C VAL A 98 -8.71 6.26 -0.38
N ASP A 99 -8.93 7.38 -1.04
CA ASP A 99 -9.44 7.40 -2.42
C ASP A 99 -8.70 8.38 -3.31
N GLY A 100 -8.92 8.23 -4.61
CA GLY A 100 -8.44 9.14 -5.62
C GLY A 100 -8.91 8.70 -7.00
N LYS A 101 -8.45 9.43 -8.03
CA LYS A 101 -8.88 9.20 -9.41
C LYS A 101 -7.66 9.02 -10.31
N TRP A 102 -7.52 7.85 -10.93
CA TRP A 102 -6.40 7.50 -11.81
C TRP A 102 -6.93 7.17 -13.20
N ASN A 103 -6.50 7.90 -14.24
CA ASN A 103 -6.92 7.66 -15.63
C ASN A 103 -8.45 7.49 -15.81
N ASP A 104 -9.23 8.38 -15.21
CA ASP A 104 -10.69 8.33 -15.18
C ASP A 104 -11.35 7.19 -14.40
N GLN A 105 -10.57 6.42 -13.63
CA GLN A 105 -11.06 5.38 -12.74
C GLN A 105 -11.06 5.87 -11.29
N ASP A 106 -12.18 5.67 -10.60
CA ASP A 106 -12.28 5.90 -9.16
C ASP A 106 -11.57 4.76 -8.42
N ILE A 107 -10.58 5.09 -7.61
CA ILE A 107 -9.79 4.13 -6.83
C ILE A 107 -10.11 4.33 -5.36
N LEU A 108 -10.42 3.25 -4.67
CA LEU A 108 -10.71 3.25 -3.24
C LEU A 108 -9.98 2.08 -2.58
N PHE A 109 -9.19 2.38 -1.56
CA PHE A 109 -8.72 1.39 -0.59
C PHE A 109 -9.44 1.66 0.72
N GLU A 110 -10.13 0.66 1.27
CA GLU A 110 -10.80 0.81 2.56
C GLU A 110 -10.69 -0.46 3.39
N GLU A 111 -10.51 -0.27 4.70
CA GLU A 111 -10.56 -1.32 5.67
C GLU A 111 -12.00 -1.81 5.85
N ASN A 112 -12.17 -3.13 5.85
CA ASN A 112 -13.44 -3.77 6.12
C ASN A 112 -13.58 -4.18 7.59
N TRP A 113 -14.75 -4.70 7.97
CA TRP A 113 -15.03 -5.10 9.36
C TRP A 113 -14.12 -6.19 9.94
N SER A 114 -13.35 -6.88 9.09
CA SER A 114 -12.37 -7.89 9.52
C SER A 114 -10.95 -7.35 9.66
N GLY A 115 -10.73 -6.05 9.41
CA GLY A 115 -9.41 -5.42 9.40
C GLY A 115 -8.62 -5.66 8.11
N ASP A 116 -9.23 -6.30 7.10
CA ASP A 116 -8.61 -6.46 5.78
C ASP A 116 -8.81 -5.19 4.95
N ILE A 117 -7.90 -4.92 4.01
CA ILE A 117 -8.03 -3.78 3.09
C ILE A 117 -8.60 -4.24 1.76
N GLU A 118 -9.72 -3.67 1.36
CA GLU A 118 -10.34 -3.89 0.06
C GLU A 118 -9.94 -2.79 -0.92
N LEU A 119 -9.46 -3.20 -2.10
CA LEU A 119 -9.33 -2.33 -3.25
C LEU A 119 -10.59 -2.41 -4.11
N LYS A 120 -11.17 -1.26 -4.41
CA LYS A 120 -12.27 -1.09 -5.37
C LYS A 120 -11.85 -0.13 -6.48
N VAL A 121 -12.15 -0.53 -7.72
CA VAL A 121 -11.97 0.30 -8.93
C VAL A 121 -13.33 0.50 -9.56
N ASN A 122 -13.78 1.75 -9.69
CA ASN A 122 -15.14 2.09 -10.13
C ASN A 122 -16.22 1.32 -9.34
N LYS A 123 -16.03 1.19 -8.02
CA LYS A 123 -16.89 0.44 -7.08
C LYS A 123 -16.91 -1.09 -7.28
N VAL A 124 -16.11 -1.62 -8.21
CA VAL A 124 -15.92 -3.06 -8.40
C VAL A 124 -14.76 -3.52 -7.53
N HIS A 125 -14.95 -4.58 -6.75
CA HIS A 125 -13.89 -5.17 -5.93
C HIS A 125 -12.83 -5.81 -6.83
N MET A 126 -11.57 -5.41 -6.64
CA MET A 126 -10.44 -5.85 -7.47
C MET A 126 -9.35 -6.56 -6.69
N ALA A 127 -9.17 -6.24 -5.41
CA ALA A 127 -8.22 -6.94 -4.57
C ALA A 127 -8.57 -6.88 -3.08
N THR A 128 -7.99 -7.80 -2.31
CA THR A 128 -8.01 -7.78 -0.85
C THR A 128 -6.61 -8.00 -0.31
N ILE A 129 -6.18 -7.17 0.65
CA ILE A 129 -4.97 -7.36 1.46
C ILE A 129 -5.41 -7.98 2.78
N LYS A 130 -5.05 -9.24 3.00
CA LYS A 130 -5.31 -9.97 4.24
C LYS A 130 -4.22 -9.64 5.26
N ILE A 131 -4.56 -8.78 6.22
CA ILE A 131 -3.66 -8.37 7.29
C ILE A 131 -3.82 -9.39 8.42
N ASN A 132 -2.93 -10.38 8.49
CA ASN A 132 -2.93 -11.37 9.57
C ASN A 132 -2.01 -10.90 10.70
N ASP A 133 -2.56 -10.63 11.88
CA ASP A 133 -1.78 -10.21 13.06
C ASP A 133 -0.88 -11.31 13.67
N GLY A 134 -0.98 -12.56 13.20
CA GLY A 134 -0.32 -13.72 13.81
C GLY A 134 0.73 -14.46 12.96
N ILE A 135 0.81 -14.18 11.65
CA ILE A 135 1.75 -14.85 10.74
C ILE A 135 2.57 -13.74 10.07
N PHE A 136 3.90 -13.86 10.07
CA PHE A 136 4.82 -12.95 9.33
C PHE A 136 4.65 -13.05 7.80
N LYS A 137 3.43 -13.17 7.31
CA LYS A 137 3.05 -13.39 5.92
C LYS A 137 1.73 -12.68 5.64
N THR A 138 1.78 -11.68 4.78
CA THR A 138 0.58 -10.99 4.26
C THR A 138 0.15 -11.66 2.97
N VAL A 139 -1.15 -11.85 2.79
CA VAL A 139 -1.73 -12.41 1.56
C VAL A 139 -2.42 -11.30 0.78
N PHE A 140 -2.17 -11.26 -0.52
CA PHE A 140 -2.85 -10.37 -1.46
C PHE A 140 -3.68 -11.24 -2.39
N GLU A 141 -4.98 -10.99 -2.46
CA GLU A 141 -5.91 -11.72 -3.31
C GLU A 141 -6.43 -10.76 -4.38
N PHE A 142 -6.10 -11.01 -5.65
CA PHE A 142 -6.52 -10.17 -6.77
C PHE A 142 -7.61 -10.85 -7.60
N SER A 143 -8.50 -10.05 -8.18
CA SER A 143 -9.40 -10.48 -9.24
C SER A 143 -8.59 -10.96 -10.44
N GLU A 144 -9.08 -11.99 -11.13
CA GLU A 144 -8.47 -12.51 -12.37
C GLU A 144 -8.46 -11.47 -13.50
N SER A 145 -9.32 -10.46 -13.41
CA SER A 145 -9.37 -9.36 -14.36
C SER A 145 -8.29 -8.29 -14.15
N LEU A 146 -7.49 -8.35 -13.09
CA LEU A 146 -6.40 -7.41 -12.84
C LEU A 146 -5.07 -8.00 -13.30
N GLU A 147 -4.47 -7.40 -14.32
CA GLU A 147 -3.17 -7.81 -14.86
C GLU A 147 -2.00 -7.40 -13.94
N GLU A 148 -0.95 -8.23 -13.87
CA GLU A 148 0.25 -7.98 -13.05
C GLU A 148 1.04 -6.73 -13.51
N SER A 149 0.93 -6.36 -14.80
CA SER A 149 1.53 -5.15 -15.38
C SER A 149 0.79 -3.85 -15.00
N ASN A 150 -0.40 -3.95 -14.40
CA ASN A 150 -1.23 -2.79 -14.11
C ASN A 150 -0.67 -2.00 -12.91
N ILE A 151 -0.66 -0.67 -12.99
CA ILE A 151 -0.23 0.20 -11.89
C ILE A 151 -0.99 -0.07 -10.57
N ILE A 152 -2.26 -0.45 -10.66
CA ILE A 152 -3.11 -0.77 -9.50
C ILE A 152 -2.60 -2.03 -8.79
N PHE A 153 -2.06 -3.01 -9.54
CA PHE A 153 -1.46 -4.22 -8.98
C PHE A 153 -0.26 -3.85 -8.11
N ALA A 154 0.68 -3.06 -8.64
CA ALA A 154 1.85 -2.58 -7.89
C ALA A 154 1.44 -1.72 -6.68
N ALA A 155 0.50 -0.79 -6.87
CA ALA A 155 0.03 0.09 -5.81
C ALA A 155 -0.59 -0.67 -4.63
N THR A 156 -1.26 -1.79 -4.89
CA THR A 156 -1.87 -2.61 -3.85
C THR A 156 -0.82 -3.17 -2.88
N PHE A 157 0.33 -3.63 -3.37
CA PHE A 157 1.44 -4.07 -2.50
C PHE A 157 2.00 -2.92 -1.67
N LEU A 158 2.13 -1.74 -2.28
CA LEU A 158 2.69 -0.58 -1.59
C LEU A 158 1.71 -0.02 -0.55
N MET A 159 0.41 -0.13 -0.80
CA MET A 159 -0.64 0.31 0.12
C MET A 159 -0.58 -0.43 1.46
N TYR A 160 -0.15 -1.69 1.47
CA TYR A 160 0.11 -2.42 2.71
C TYR A 160 1.01 -1.65 3.68
N PHE A 161 2.06 -1.00 3.18
CA PHE A 161 2.98 -0.23 4.04
C PHE A 161 2.37 1.08 4.50
N MET A 162 1.47 1.67 3.72
CA MET A 162 0.75 2.88 4.12
C MET A 162 -0.20 2.57 5.27
N VAL A 163 -0.88 1.43 5.20
CA VAL A 163 -1.75 0.92 6.27
C VAL A 163 -0.94 0.64 7.54
N LYS A 164 0.26 0.05 7.42
CA LYS A 164 1.14 -0.14 8.59
C LYS A 164 1.53 1.17 9.25
N ILE A 165 1.88 2.19 8.46
CA ILE A 165 2.18 3.53 9.00
C ILE A 165 0.96 4.12 9.68
N TYR A 166 -0.22 4.03 9.06
CA TYR A 166 -1.46 4.49 9.66
C TYR A 166 -1.75 3.80 11.00
N ASN A 167 -1.60 2.47 11.08
CA ASN A 167 -1.81 1.72 12.31
C ASN A 167 -0.80 2.10 13.40
N GLU A 168 0.48 2.26 13.06
CA GLU A 168 1.52 2.72 13.99
C GLU A 168 1.22 4.13 14.52
N GLU A 169 0.78 5.06 13.66
CA GLU A 169 0.45 6.43 14.03
C GLU A 169 -0.83 6.51 14.89
N THR A 170 -1.86 5.73 14.56
CA THR A 170 -3.11 5.65 15.33
C THR A 170 -2.85 5.08 16.74
N ALA A 171 -2.05 4.02 16.87
CA ALA A 171 -1.70 3.46 18.18
C ALA A 171 -1.00 4.49 19.08
N ILE A 172 -0.08 5.30 18.54
CA ILE A 172 0.59 6.36 19.30
C ILE A 172 -0.39 7.44 19.75
N ILE A 173 -1.36 7.81 18.90
CA ILE A 173 -2.39 8.80 19.25
C ILE A 173 -3.28 8.24 20.37
N GLU A 174 -3.70 6.98 20.28
CA GLU A 174 -4.51 6.35 21.32
C GLU A 174 -3.79 6.35 22.68
N GLU A 175 -2.50 6.00 22.72
CA GLU A 175 -1.68 6.05 23.95
C GLU A 175 -1.52 7.46 24.56
N LEU A 176 -1.63 8.51 23.75
CA LEU A 176 -1.47 9.90 24.21
C LEU A 176 -2.77 10.53 24.73
N PHE A 177 -3.92 10.05 24.26
CA PHE A 177 -5.23 10.66 24.53
C PHE A 177 -6.16 9.80 25.42
N PHE A 178 -5.81 8.54 25.70
CA PHE A 178 -6.56 7.62 26.57
C PHE A 178 -5.67 6.99 27.63
#